data_AF-U3N9U2-F1
#
_entry.id   AF-U3N9U2-F1
#
_cell.length_a   1.000
_cell.length_b   1.000
_cell.length_c   1.000
_cell.angle_alpha   90.00
_cell.angle_beta   90.00
_cell.angle_gamma   90.00
#
_symmetry.space_group_name_H-M   'P 1'
#
loop_
_entity.id
_entity.type
_entity.pdbx_description
1 polymer ?
#
loop_
_entity_poly.entity_id
_entity_poly.type
_entity_poly.pdbx_seq_one_letter_code
_entity_poly.pdbx_strand_id
1 'polypeptide(L)'
;MLTGNLAHAACSVSASGTSSISVPSIYLMENGENSSQFNSGLSCTGFSLALANMTYLKYRVEQMSNSFTNAQTGEKLNAIILDSNNEIISLGQEKDMSSFTLVNLFSGPDGNLPFYIRLPAGQSVSPGVYRADSPLKVKWFYSVPAVAIVGIGAFFESPGFKRGVLGIGFNWGSGADSLGSLSITVLPDCRILAQDVNFGTAAFASKLEPVQSSMGIRCSVNTPYYVSLNNGLSPQNGNQRAMKSQTGNTYLKYDIFKNSSNDRWGSGNERWSSLNATINPGVHNGVTQQNYVFTTKI
;
A
#
# COMPACT_ATOMS: atom_id res chain seq x y z
N MET A 1 8.52 43.24 5.52
CA MET A 1 7.54 42.69 6.48
C MET A 1 7.32 41.23 6.14
N LEU A 2 7.92 40.33 6.91
CA LEU A 2 7.68 38.88 6.80
C LEU A 2 6.33 38.59 7.45
N THR A 3 5.32 38.25 6.66
CA THR A 3 4.05 37.73 7.15
C THR A 3 4.27 36.29 7.61
N GLY A 4 4.67 36.12 8.87
CA GLY A 4 4.62 34.82 9.52
C GLY A 4 3.16 34.41 9.67
N ASN A 5 2.77 33.29 9.05
CA ASN A 5 1.50 32.65 9.32
C ASN A 5 1.49 32.21 10.79
N LEU A 6 0.82 32.99 11.64
CA LEU A 6 0.46 32.57 13.00
C LEU A 6 -0.51 31.39 12.87
N ALA A 7 0.00 30.16 13.07
CA ALA A 7 -0.84 28.99 13.22
C ALA A 7 -1.67 29.15 14.50
N HIS A 8 -2.95 29.48 14.33
CA HIS A 8 -3.88 29.57 15.45
C HIS A 8 -4.28 28.15 15.86
N ALA A 9 -4.08 27.82 17.14
CA ALA A 9 -4.57 26.57 17.73
C ALA A 9 -6.10 26.52 17.62
N ALA A 10 -6.62 25.52 16.91
CA ALA A 10 -8.05 25.32 16.72
C ALA A 10 -8.35 23.88 16.27
N CYS A 11 -9.61 23.47 16.39
CA CYS A 11 -10.15 22.35 15.63
C CYS A 11 -10.74 22.85 14.30
N SER A 12 -10.42 22.17 13.21
CA SER A 12 -10.90 22.44 11.86
C SER A 12 -11.47 21.18 11.23
N VAL A 13 -12.48 21.39 10.38
CA VAL A 13 -13.14 20.32 9.63
C VAL A 13 -12.87 20.54 8.15
N SER A 14 -12.33 19.53 7.49
CA SER A 14 -11.95 19.60 6.08
C SER A 14 -13.17 19.49 5.17
N ALA A 15 -13.45 20.56 4.43
CA ALA A 15 -14.54 20.61 3.45
C ALA A 15 -14.18 19.96 2.10
N SER A 16 -12.91 19.61 1.89
CA SER A 16 -12.42 18.95 0.67
C SER A 16 -11.04 18.34 0.90
N GLY A 17 -10.75 17.22 0.25
CA GLY A 17 -9.42 16.64 0.26
C GLY A 17 -9.38 15.31 -0.48
N THR A 18 -8.18 14.86 -0.82
CA THR A 18 -7.96 13.50 -1.33
C THR A 18 -6.95 12.81 -0.43
N SER A 19 -7.33 11.67 0.11
CA SER A 19 -6.37 10.76 0.76
C SER A 19 -6.08 9.61 -0.19
N SER A 20 -4.80 9.34 -0.41
CA SER A 20 -4.34 8.22 -1.23
C SER A 20 -3.45 7.29 -0.41
N ILE A 21 -3.63 5.99 -0.63
CA ILE A 21 -2.74 4.94 -0.12
C ILE A 21 -2.21 4.15 -1.31
N SER A 22 -1.06 3.49 -1.16
CA SER A 22 -0.49 2.67 -2.22
C SER A 22 -0.14 1.28 -1.70
N VAL A 23 -0.44 0.25 -2.49
CA VAL A 23 -0.19 -1.15 -2.11
C VAL A 23 0.30 -1.96 -3.33
N PRO A 24 1.35 -2.78 -3.22
CA PRO A 24 1.76 -3.69 -4.30
C PRO A 24 0.70 -4.76 -4.56
N SER A 25 0.40 -5.04 -5.83
CA SER A 25 -0.67 -5.96 -6.24
C SER A 25 -0.51 -7.39 -5.68
N ILE A 26 0.70 -7.97 -5.72
CA ILE A 26 0.93 -9.33 -5.21
C ILE A 26 0.84 -9.36 -3.68
N TYR A 27 1.40 -8.33 -3.01
CA TYR A 27 1.27 -8.20 -1.56
C TYR A 27 -0.18 -8.08 -1.10
N LEU A 28 -1.01 -7.27 -1.79
CA LEU A 28 -2.44 -7.13 -1.53
C LEU A 28 -3.17 -8.48 -1.64
N MET A 29 -2.84 -9.27 -2.65
CA MET A 29 -3.43 -10.60 -2.84
C MET A 29 -3.02 -11.57 -1.71
N GLU A 30 -1.74 -11.61 -1.34
CA GLU A 30 -1.20 -12.58 -0.36
C GLU A 30 -1.55 -12.22 1.09
N ASN A 31 -1.37 -10.96 1.47
CA ASN A 31 -1.41 -10.52 2.86
C ASN A 31 -2.55 -9.54 3.14
N GLY A 32 -3.15 -8.96 2.10
CA GLY A 32 -4.01 -7.79 2.26
C GLY A 32 -3.22 -6.57 2.71
N GLU A 33 -3.93 -5.57 3.23
CA GLU A 33 -3.36 -4.38 3.87
C GLU A 33 -4.18 -4.08 5.11
N ASN A 34 -3.61 -4.27 6.31
CA ASN A 34 -4.42 -4.32 7.53
C ASN A 34 -4.72 -2.96 8.16
N SER A 35 -3.87 -1.96 7.91
CA SER A 35 -4.02 -0.63 8.51
C SER A 35 -3.22 0.42 7.74
N SER A 36 -3.90 1.09 6.81
CA SER A 36 -3.37 2.28 6.16
C SER A 36 -4.09 3.52 6.69
N GLN A 37 -3.36 4.36 7.41
CA GLN A 37 -3.88 5.59 8.02
C GLN A 37 -4.21 6.64 6.96
N PHE A 38 -5.33 7.34 7.13
CA PHE A 38 -5.68 8.53 6.37
C PHE A 38 -6.39 9.58 7.24
N ASN A 39 -6.46 10.83 6.76
CA ASN A 39 -7.13 11.89 7.49
C ASN A 39 -8.66 11.73 7.40
N SER A 40 -9.33 11.58 8.55
CA SER A 40 -10.79 11.46 8.63
C SER A 40 -11.55 12.76 8.28
N GLY A 41 -10.83 13.88 8.23
CA GLY A 41 -11.36 15.20 7.93
C GLY A 41 -11.61 16.07 9.16
N LEU A 42 -11.31 15.59 10.36
CA LEU A 42 -11.23 16.40 11.59
C LEU A 42 -9.78 16.52 12.04
N SER A 43 -9.35 17.75 12.32
CA SER A 43 -8.01 18.04 12.81
C SER A 43 -8.09 19.02 13.98
N CYS A 44 -7.30 18.83 15.02
CA CYS A 44 -7.27 19.70 16.19
C CYS A 44 -5.83 19.98 16.59
N THR A 45 -5.45 21.26 16.71
CA THR A 45 -4.14 21.67 17.22
C THR A 45 -4.28 22.50 18.49
N GLY A 46 -3.25 22.47 19.34
CA GLY A 46 -3.23 23.20 20.62
C GLY A 46 -4.35 22.79 21.59
N PHE A 47 -4.66 21.49 21.63
CA PHE A 47 -5.54 20.90 22.62
C PHE A 47 -4.80 20.60 23.93
N SER A 48 -5.52 20.62 25.05
CA SER A 48 -4.96 20.38 26.37
C SER A 48 -4.69 18.89 26.61
N LEU A 49 -3.47 18.56 27.03
CA LEU A 49 -3.08 17.24 27.52
C LEU A 49 -3.29 17.07 29.02
N ALA A 50 -3.88 18.06 29.71
CA ALA A 50 -4.02 18.04 31.16
C ALA A 50 -4.99 16.97 31.68
N LEU A 51 -5.73 16.28 30.79
CA LEU A 51 -6.75 15.25 31.08
C LEU A 51 -7.82 15.67 32.12
N ALA A 52 -7.89 16.95 32.48
CA ALA A 52 -8.75 17.48 33.53
C ALA A 52 -10.21 17.68 33.06
N ASN A 53 -10.43 17.71 31.74
CA ASN A 53 -11.73 17.87 31.13
C ASN A 53 -11.97 16.76 30.11
N MET A 54 -13.18 16.22 30.06
CA MET A 54 -13.55 15.20 29.08
C MET A 54 -13.52 15.80 27.67
N THR A 55 -12.94 15.08 26.71
CA THR A 55 -13.07 15.43 25.30
C THR A 55 -14.33 14.79 24.78
N TYR A 56 -15.31 15.62 24.39
CA TYR A 56 -16.52 15.13 23.74
C TYR A 56 -16.25 15.03 22.25
N LEU A 57 -16.51 13.86 21.67
CA LEU A 57 -16.34 13.66 20.24
C LEU A 57 -17.29 12.55 19.79
N LYS A 58 -18.20 12.90 18.90
CA LYS A 58 -19.14 11.99 18.26
C LYS A 58 -19.08 12.24 16.76
N TYR A 59 -19.19 11.18 15.98
CA TYR A 59 -19.29 11.28 14.53
C TYR A 59 -20.52 10.56 14.00
N ARG A 60 -20.98 10.96 12.81
CA ARG A 60 -22.00 10.29 12.01
C ARG A 60 -21.53 10.16 10.57
N VAL A 61 -21.57 8.96 10.01
CA VAL A 61 -21.21 8.75 8.61
C VAL A 61 -22.41 9.04 7.71
N GLU A 62 -22.33 10.09 6.91
CA GLU A 62 -23.40 10.50 5.99
C GLU A 62 -23.23 9.91 4.59
N GLN A 63 -21.98 9.76 4.13
CA GLN A 63 -21.66 9.12 2.86
C GLN A 63 -20.38 8.30 3.02
N MET A 64 -20.34 7.10 2.44
CA MET A 64 -19.15 6.27 2.35
C MET A 64 -19.31 5.22 1.27
N SER A 65 -18.19 4.70 0.77
CA SER A 65 -18.17 3.49 -0.04
C SER A 65 -17.04 2.58 0.43
N ASN A 66 -17.34 1.29 0.54
CA ASN A 66 -16.35 0.24 0.70
C ASN A 66 -15.86 -0.30 -0.66
N SER A 67 -16.50 0.10 -1.76
CA SER A 67 -16.13 -0.26 -3.13
C SER A 67 -15.33 0.88 -3.77
N PHE A 68 -14.18 0.51 -4.31
CA PHE A 68 -13.28 1.39 -5.05
C PHE A 68 -13.15 0.87 -6.47
N THR A 69 -13.39 1.73 -7.46
CA THR A 69 -13.42 1.33 -8.87
C THR A 69 -12.23 1.91 -9.63
N ASN A 70 -11.58 1.08 -10.45
CA ASN A 70 -10.61 1.55 -11.45
C ASN A 70 -11.35 2.03 -12.69
N ALA A 71 -11.21 3.31 -13.02
CA ALA A 71 -11.94 3.93 -14.12
C ALA A 71 -11.56 3.37 -15.51
N GLN A 72 -10.38 2.78 -15.65
CA GLN A 72 -9.90 2.25 -16.95
C GLN A 72 -10.36 0.82 -17.20
N THR A 73 -10.34 -0.03 -16.16
CA THR A 73 -10.66 -1.46 -16.30
C THR A 73 -12.06 -1.82 -15.83
N GLY A 74 -12.69 -0.97 -15.02
CA GLY A 74 -13.96 -1.27 -14.34
C GLY A 74 -13.82 -2.26 -13.17
N GLU A 75 -12.59 -2.71 -12.86
CA GLU A 75 -12.33 -3.60 -11.72
C GLU A 75 -12.62 -2.89 -10.41
N LYS A 76 -13.08 -3.69 -9.43
CA LYS A 76 -13.44 -3.21 -8.10
C LYS A 76 -12.54 -3.81 -7.03
N LEU A 77 -12.18 -2.96 -6.09
CA LEU A 77 -11.42 -3.30 -4.89
C LEU A 77 -12.30 -3.00 -3.67
N ASN A 78 -12.43 -3.97 -2.78
CA ASN A 78 -13.20 -3.87 -1.55
C ASN A 78 -12.28 -3.46 -0.41
N ALA A 79 -12.69 -2.45 0.32
CA ALA A 79 -12.02 -1.94 1.50
C ALA A 79 -12.98 -1.94 2.69
N ILE A 80 -12.41 -1.94 3.88
CA ILE A 80 -13.10 -1.74 5.14
C ILE A 80 -12.54 -0.47 5.74
N ILE A 81 -13.40 0.49 6.04
CA ILE A 81 -13.00 1.73 6.71
C ILE A 81 -13.20 1.55 8.21
N LEU A 82 -12.17 1.91 8.98
CA LEU A 82 -12.18 1.87 10.43
C LEU A 82 -11.94 3.25 11.02
N ASP A 83 -12.50 3.50 12.20
CA ASP A 83 -12.22 4.70 12.96
C ASP A 83 -10.91 4.61 13.75
N SER A 84 -10.60 5.66 14.51
CA SER A 84 -9.36 5.75 15.28
C SER A 84 -9.21 4.69 16.37
N ASN A 85 -10.29 3.99 16.74
CA ASN A 85 -10.27 2.89 17.70
C ASN A 85 -10.21 1.51 17.00
N ASN A 86 -9.95 1.47 15.69
CA ASN A 86 -9.97 0.27 14.85
C ASN A 86 -11.33 -0.44 14.81
N GLU A 87 -12.43 0.29 15.00
CA GLU A 87 -13.77 -0.27 14.79
C GLU A 87 -14.29 0.07 13.40
N ILE A 88 -15.04 -0.86 12.81
CA ILE A 88 -15.61 -0.71 11.47
C ILE A 88 -16.68 0.38 11.48
N ILE A 89 -16.55 1.35 10.57
CA ILE A 89 -17.58 2.38 10.37
C ILE A 89 -18.58 1.90 9.32
N SER A 90 -19.85 2.30 9.44
CA SER A 90 -20.90 1.96 8.47
C SER A 90 -21.79 3.16 8.18
N LEU A 91 -22.43 3.16 7.01
CA LEU A 91 -23.28 4.26 6.56
C LEU A 91 -24.43 4.49 7.55
N GLY A 92 -24.64 5.74 7.95
CA GLY A 92 -25.67 6.13 8.92
C GLY A 92 -25.34 5.80 10.38
N GLN A 93 -24.22 5.13 10.67
CA GLN A 93 -23.82 4.89 12.06
C GLN A 93 -23.38 6.18 12.74
N GLU A 94 -23.79 6.30 14.00
CA GLU A 94 -23.26 7.28 14.92
C GLU A 94 -22.41 6.59 15.97
N LYS A 95 -21.25 7.16 16.28
CA LYS A 95 -20.41 6.64 17.36
C LYS A 95 -19.90 7.77 18.22
N ASP A 96 -20.08 7.59 19.52
CA ASP A 96 -19.53 8.45 20.55
C ASP A 96 -18.18 7.90 20.99
N MET A 97 -17.14 8.71 20.83
CA MET A 97 -15.77 8.42 21.23
C MET A 97 -15.36 9.26 22.45
N SER A 98 -16.30 9.88 23.16
CA SER A 98 -15.99 10.79 24.25
C SER A 98 -15.16 10.11 25.34
N SER A 99 -14.02 10.72 25.66
CA SER A 99 -13.06 10.19 26.63
C SER A 99 -12.16 11.31 27.15
N PHE A 100 -11.62 11.14 28.35
CA PHE A 100 -10.58 12.02 28.89
C PHE A 100 -9.25 11.87 28.15
N THR A 101 -8.97 10.69 27.59
CA THR A 101 -7.69 10.34 26.92
C THR A 101 -7.72 10.49 25.41
N LEU A 102 -8.86 10.90 24.83
CA LEU A 102 -9.06 10.96 23.38
C LEU A 102 -8.07 11.88 22.65
N VAL A 103 -7.52 12.86 23.37
CA VAL A 103 -6.54 13.82 22.85
C VAL A 103 -5.28 13.14 22.30
N ASN A 104 -4.96 11.92 22.76
CA ASN A 104 -3.82 11.14 22.25
C ASN A 104 -4.08 10.52 20.86
N LEU A 105 -5.32 10.56 20.34
CA LEU A 105 -5.64 10.06 19.00
C LEU A 105 -5.34 11.06 17.89
N PHE A 106 -5.23 12.35 18.20
CA PHE A 106 -4.79 13.34 17.21
C PHE A 106 -3.29 13.14 16.94
N SER A 107 -2.97 12.93 15.67
CA SER A 107 -1.63 12.52 15.24
C SER A 107 -0.99 13.55 14.31
N GLY A 108 0.33 13.68 14.41
CA GLY A 108 1.13 14.58 13.58
C GLY A 108 1.05 16.05 13.97
N PRO A 109 1.85 16.91 13.32
CA PRO A 109 1.91 18.35 13.63
C PRO A 109 0.59 19.08 13.33
N ASP A 110 -0.20 18.56 12.40
CA ASP A 110 -1.53 19.09 12.05
C ASP A 110 -2.64 18.60 12.98
N GLY A 111 -2.33 17.65 13.88
CA GLY A 111 -3.28 17.07 14.82
C GLY A 111 -4.46 16.40 14.12
N ASN A 112 -4.21 15.63 13.07
CA ASN A 112 -5.26 14.93 12.31
C ASN A 112 -5.80 13.75 13.11
N LEU A 113 -7.13 13.60 13.14
CA LEU A 113 -7.77 12.40 13.68
C LEU A 113 -7.72 11.28 12.62
N PRO A 114 -7.00 10.17 12.85
CA PRO A 114 -6.79 9.16 11.83
C PRO A 114 -7.96 8.21 11.73
N PHE A 115 -8.43 7.96 10.51
CA PHE A 115 -9.17 6.75 10.18
C PHE A 115 -8.23 5.79 9.44
N TYR A 116 -8.65 4.54 9.31
CA TYR A 116 -7.84 3.49 8.69
C TYR A 116 -8.59 2.81 7.56
N ILE A 117 -7.87 2.50 6.49
CA ILE A 117 -8.34 1.62 5.43
C ILE A 117 -7.71 0.25 5.66
N ARG A 118 -8.55 -0.78 5.65
CA ARG A 118 -8.15 -2.18 5.62
C ARG A 118 -8.58 -2.80 4.30
N LEU A 119 -7.65 -3.42 3.60
CA LEU A 119 -7.90 -4.18 2.39
C LEU A 119 -7.80 -5.66 2.73
N PRO A 120 -8.90 -6.42 2.68
CA PRO A 120 -8.85 -7.87 2.86
C PRO A 120 -7.88 -8.53 1.85
N ALA A 121 -7.20 -9.58 2.28
CA ALA A 121 -6.38 -10.42 1.40
C ALA A 121 -7.24 -11.16 0.36
N GLY A 122 -6.59 -11.75 -0.66
CA GLY A 122 -7.25 -12.52 -1.71
C GLY A 122 -7.81 -11.67 -2.86
N GLN A 123 -7.62 -10.36 -2.85
CA GLN A 123 -8.05 -9.47 -3.91
C GLN A 123 -6.96 -9.36 -5.00
N SER A 124 -7.19 -10.01 -6.15
CA SER A 124 -6.32 -9.90 -7.32
C SER A 124 -6.94 -8.93 -8.33
N VAL A 125 -6.36 -7.75 -8.46
CA VAL A 125 -6.83 -6.70 -9.37
C VAL A 125 -5.63 -6.08 -10.11
N SER A 126 -5.87 -5.48 -11.28
CA SER A 126 -4.79 -4.88 -12.06
C SER A 126 -4.19 -3.62 -11.41
N PRO A 127 -2.90 -3.32 -11.67
CA PRO A 127 -2.30 -2.07 -11.23
C PRO A 127 -3.03 -0.85 -11.80
N GLY A 128 -3.20 0.17 -10.96
CA GLY A 128 -3.92 1.37 -11.33
C GLY A 128 -4.49 2.11 -10.12
N VAL A 129 -5.20 3.20 -10.40
CA VAL A 129 -5.85 4.03 -9.38
C VAL A 129 -7.30 3.61 -9.24
N TYR A 130 -7.66 3.13 -8.04
CA TYR A 130 -9.01 2.78 -7.64
C TYR A 130 -9.56 3.92 -6.80
N ARG A 131 -10.69 4.52 -7.20
CA ARG A 131 -11.34 5.61 -6.48
C ARG A 131 -12.59 5.10 -5.78
N ALA A 132 -12.85 5.56 -4.56
CA ALA A 132 -14.07 5.22 -3.86
C ALA A 132 -15.30 5.66 -4.69
N ASP A 133 -16.31 4.78 -4.79
CA ASP A 133 -17.52 5.05 -5.58
C ASP A 133 -18.36 6.22 -5.00
N SER A 134 -18.19 6.51 -3.71
CA SER A 134 -18.77 7.65 -3.01
C SER A 134 -17.69 8.32 -2.16
N PRO A 135 -17.67 9.66 -2.05
CA PRO A 135 -16.81 10.33 -1.07
C PRO A 135 -17.18 9.93 0.36
N LEU A 136 -16.23 10.10 1.26
CA LEU A 136 -16.43 9.97 2.69
C LEU A 136 -16.93 11.31 3.23
N LYS A 137 -18.20 11.35 3.65
CA LYS A 137 -18.81 12.50 4.33
C LYS A 137 -19.11 12.12 5.77
N VAL A 138 -18.51 12.84 6.72
CA VAL A 138 -18.67 12.57 8.15
C VAL A 138 -19.11 13.84 8.86
N LYS A 139 -20.20 13.78 9.61
CA LYS A 139 -20.63 14.87 10.48
C LYS A 139 -19.99 14.70 11.85
N TRP A 140 -19.25 15.71 12.29
CA TRP A 140 -18.53 15.73 13.56
C TRP A 140 -19.25 16.62 14.56
N PHE A 141 -19.38 16.11 15.78
CA PHE A 141 -19.82 16.86 16.95
C PHE A 141 -18.72 16.77 17.99
N TYR A 142 -18.11 17.90 18.35
CA TYR A 142 -16.93 17.88 19.21
C TYR A 142 -16.90 19.06 20.18
N SER A 143 -16.28 18.84 21.33
CA SER A 143 -15.89 19.87 22.28
C SER A 143 -14.58 19.43 22.95
N VAL A 144 -13.47 19.96 22.43
CA VAL A 144 -12.09 19.59 22.79
C VAL A 144 -11.49 20.68 23.67
N PRO A 145 -10.91 20.37 24.84
CA PRO A 145 -10.28 21.39 25.69
C PRO A 145 -9.06 22.00 25.00
N ALA A 146 -8.97 23.33 24.99
CA ALA A 146 -7.82 24.06 24.47
C ALA A 146 -6.70 24.16 25.53
N VAL A 147 -5.44 24.33 25.08
CA VAL A 147 -4.33 24.63 26.00
C VAL A 147 -4.56 25.93 26.77
N ALA A 148 -4.09 26.00 28.01
CA ALA A 148 -4.32 27.15 28.89
C ALA A 148 -3.81 28.49 28.33
N ILE A 149 -2.83 28.47 27.42
CA ILE A 149 -2.29 29.66 26.75
C ILE A 149 -3.34 30.34 25.85
N VAL A 150 -4.31 29.57 25.31
CA VAL A 150 -5.44 30.10 24.52
C VAL A 150 -6.52 30.70 25.43
N GLY A 151 -6.56 30.29 26.70
CA GLY A 151 -7.52 30.74 27.71
C GLY A 151 -7.89 29.60 28.66
N ILE A 152 -7.88 29.86 29.97
CA ILE A 152 -8.30 28.86 30.96
C ILE A 152 -9.80 28.59 30.76
N GLY A 153 -10.14 27.32 30.55
CA GLY A 153 -11.53 26.90 30.30
C GLY A 153 -12.01 27.13 28.86
N ALA A 154 -11.11 27.43 27.92
CA ALA A 154 -11.46 27.48 26.51
C ALA A 154 -11.63 26.07 25.91
N PHE A 155 -12.59 25.94 25.00
CA PHE A 155 -12.89 24.71 24.27
C PHE A 155 -13.02 25.01 22.77
N PHE A 156 -12.55 24.09 21.94
CA PHE A 156 -12.81 24.09 20.51
C PHE A 156 -14.06 23.24 20.25
N GLU A 157 -15.11 23.87 19.73
CA GLU A 157 -16.44 23.27 19.71
C GLU A 157 -17.06 23.32 18.32
N SER A 158 -17.84 22.28 17.98
CA SER A 158 -18.70 22.29 16.79
C SER A 158 -19.89 23.25 16.99
N PRO A 159 -20.48 23.79 15.90
CA PRO A 159 -21.59 24.74 16.01
C PRO A 159 -22.77 24.25 16.86
N GLY A 160 -23.16 25.06 17.85
CA GLY A 160 -24.29 24.79 18.74
C GLY A 160 -24.02 23.78 19.87
N PHE A 161 -22.78 23.33 20.04
CA PHE A 161 -22.41 22.45 21.15
C PHE A 161 -22.62 23.15 22.50
N LYS A 162 -23.12 22.40 23.49
CA LYS A 162 -23.24 22.84 24.88
C LYS A 162 -22.82 21.70 25.80
N ARG A 163 -21.72 21.88 26.56
CA ARG A 163 -21.23 20.89 27.54
C ARG A 163 -22.20 20.67 28.72
N GLY A 164 -23.05 21.66 28.99
CA GLY A 164 -23.91 21.69 30.17
C GLY A 164 -23.10 21.86 31.47
N VAL A 165 -23.80 21.94 32.59
CA VAL A 165 -23.23 21.92 33.94
C VAL A 165 -23.99 20.84 34.71
N LEU A 166 -23.31 19.89 35.35
CA LEU A 166 -23.96 18.81 36.12
C LEU A 166 -25.07 18.04 35.35
N GLY A 167 -24.87 17.81 34.04
CA GLY A 167 -25.79 17.02 33.21
C GLY A 167 -27.02 17.76 32.67
N ILE A 168 -27.23 19.03 33.02
CA ILE A 168 -28.32 19.86 32.48
C ILE A 168 -27.83 20.74 31.31
N GLY A 169 -28.64 20.82 30.25
CA GLY A 169 -28.36 21.67 29.09
C GLY A 169 -27.33 21.11 28.09
N PHE A 170 -26.99 19.83 28.19
CA PHE A 170 -26.10 19.17 27.24
C PHE A 170 -26.72 19.10 25.83
N ASN A 171 -25.97 19.51 24.81
CA ASN A 171 -26.40 19.46 23.42
C ASN A 171 -25.19 19.27 22.49
N TRP A 172 -25.24 18.30 21.58
CA TRP A 172 -24.21 18.09 20.57
C TRP A 172 -24.16 19.19 19.49
N GLY A 173 -25.24 19.97 19.34
CA GLY A 173 -25.36 21.01 18.34
C GLY A 173 -25.72 20.46 16.96
N SER A 174 -25.49 21.28 15.91
CA SER A 174 -25.74 20.89 14.51
C SER A 174 -24.58 20.11 13.89
N GLY A 175 -23.42 20.10 14.54
CA GLY A 175 -22.20 19.48 14.04
C GLY A 175 -21.58 20.24 12.87
N ALA A 176 -20.47 19.70 12.36
CA ALA A 176 -19.74 20.20 11.20
C ALA A 176 -19.42 19.04 10.23
N ASP A 177 -19.64 19.25 8.94
CA ASP A 177 -19.47 18.20 7.93
C ASP A 177 -18.05 18.21 7.35
N SER A 178 -17.37 17.06 7.40
CA SER A 178 -16.17 16.82 6.59
C SER A 178 -16.54 16.15 5.28
N LEU A 179 -15.74 16.43 4.24
CA LEU A 179 -15.85 15.79 2.93
C LEU A 179 -14.46 15.46 2.40
N GLY A 180 -14.22 14.18 2.15
CA GLY A 180 -12.97 13.68 1.61
C GLY A 180 -13.19 12.64 0.52
N SER A 181 -12.33 12.63 -0.50
CA SER A 181 -12.24 11.55 -1.45
C SER A 181 -11.14 10.58 -1.04
N LEU A 182 -11.38 9.28 -1.23
CA LEU A 182 -10.43 8.22 -0.95
C LEU A 182 -10.00 7.57 -2.25
N SER A 183 -8.71 7.28 -2.36
CA SER A 183 -8.14 6.55 -3.49
C SER A 183 -7.09 5.54 -3.04
N ILE A 184 -6.98 4.46 -3.78
CA ILE A 184 -6.02 3.39 -3.56
C ILE A 184 -5.26 3.18 -4.86
N THR A 185 -3.94 3.32 -4.81
CA THR A 185 -3.07 3.05 -5.95
C THR A 185 -2.51 1.64 -5.82
N VAL A 186 -2.97 0.73 -6.67
CA VAL A 186 -2.41 -0.62 -6.76
C VAL A 186 -1.17 -0.55 -7.66
N LEU A 187 -0.01 -0.88 -7.11
CA LEU A 187 1.27 -0.81 -7.82
C LEU A 187 1.56 -2.13 -8.56
N PRO A 188 2.23 -2.07 -9.73
CA PRO A 188 2.75 -3.26 -10.39
C PRO A 188 3.75 -3.98 -9.47
N ASP A 189 3.65 -5.30 -9.39
CA ASP A 189 4.48 -6.11 -8.50
C ASP A 189 4.76 -7.47 -9.14
N CYS A 190 5.95 -8.01 -8.92
CA CYS A 190 6.41 -9.29 -9.42
C CYS A 190 7.25 -10.03 -8.38
N ARG A 191 6.99 -11.32 -8.20
CA ARG A 191 7.84 -12.24 -7.45
C ARG A 191 8.63 -13.09 -8.41
N ILE A 192 9.93 -13.21 -8.16
CA ILE A 192 10.86 -14.02 -8.94
C ILE A 192 11.40 -15.10 -8.00
N LEU A 193 11.28 -16.35 -8.42
CA LEU A 193 11.83 -17.51 -7.76
C LEU A 193 12.85 -18.16 -8.69
N ALA A 194 14.13 -17.99 -8.40
CA ALA A 194 15.22 -18.65 -9.09
C ALA A 194 15.97 -19.56 -8.11
N GLN A 195 16.56 -20.64 -8.63
CA GLN A 195 17.41 -21.54 -7.86
C GLN A 195 18.78 -21.63 -8.52
N ASP A 196 19.78 -21.97 -7.71
CA ASP A 196 21.14 -22.18 -8.19
C ASP A 196 21.20 -23.39 -9.13
N VAL A 197 22.05 -23.28 -10.14
CA VAL A 197 22.36 -24.40 -11.03
C VAL A 197 23.69 -25.01 -10.62
N ASN A 198 23.69 -26.31 -10.33
CA ASN A 198 24.88 -27.02 -9.89
C ASN A 198 25.20 -28.17 -10.85
N PHE A 199 26.35 -28.07 -11.53
CA PHE A 199 26.89 -29.11 -12.41
C PHE A 199 27.48 -30.32 -11.68
N GLY A 200 27.63 -30.23 -10.35
CA GLY A 200 28.40 -31.18 -9.55
C GLY A 200 29.90 -31.02 -9.78
N THR A 201 30.62 -32.12 -9.62
CA THR A 201 32.09 -32.15 -9.71
C THR A 201 32.53 -33.19 -10.73
N ALA A 202 33.43 -32.82 -11.63
CA ALA A 202 34.08 -33.74 -12.55
C ALA A 202 35.54 -33.35 -12.81
N ALA A 203 36.39 -34.33 -13.14
CA ALA A 203 37.81 -34.10 -13.42
C ALA A 203 38.05 -33.36 -14.75
N PHE A 204 37.11 -33.46 -15.70
CA PHE A 204 37.18 -32.80 -16.99
C PHE A 204 35.89 -32.04 -17.28
N ALA A 205 36.00 -30.89 -17.94
CA ALA A 205 34.86 -30.07 -18.35
C ALA A 205 33.86 -30.85 -19.21
N SER A 206 34.34 -31.74 -20.09
CA SER A 206 33.51 -32.58 -20.97
C SER A 206 32.71 -33.67 -20.25
N LYS A 207 32.90 -33.83 -18.94
CA LYS A 207 32.16 -34.77 -18.09
C LYS A 207 31.15 -34.08 -17.18
N LEU A 208 31.06 -32.76 -17.24
CA LEU A 208 29.99 -32.00 -16.60
C LEU A 208 28.77 -32.06 -17.51
N GLU A 209 27.78 -32.84 -17.10
CA GLU A 209 26.53 -32.99 -17.87
C GLU A 209 25.71 -31.70 -17.82
N PRO A 210 25.00 -31.34 -18.92
CA PRO A 210 24.05 -30.24 -18.92
C PRO A 210 23.02 -30.34 -17.79
N VAL A 211 22.75 -29.20 -17.14
CA VAL A 211 21.76 -29.15 -16.06
C VAL A 211 20.54 -28.38 -16.53
N GLN A 212 19.38 -29.05 -16.50
CA GLN A 212 18.10 -28.41 -16.74
C GLN A 212 17.52 -27.93 -15.41
N SER A 213 17.12 -26.66 -15.36
CA SER A 213 16.49 -26.02 -14.20
C SER A 213 15.33 -25.14 -14.66
N SER A 214 14.68 -24.47 -13.72
CA SER A 214 13.59 -23.54 -14.02
C SER A 214 13.60 -22.31 -13.13
N MET A 215 13.06 -21.21 -13.65
CA MET A 215 12.78 -20.00 -12.89
C MET A 215 11.29 -19.71 -12.93
N GLY A 216 10.71 -19.44 -11.77
CA GLY A 216 9.33 -19.03 -11.60
C GLY A 216 9.20 -17.52 -11.51
N ILE A 217 8.22 -16.95 -12.21
CA ILE A 217 7.86 -15.54 -12.07
C ILE A 217 6.35 -15.46 -11.91
N ARG A 218 5.88 -14.60 -11.01
CA ARG A 218 4.47 -14.25 -10.86
C ARG A 218 4.35 -12.75 -10.79
N CYS A 219 3.66 -12.16 -11.75
CA CYS A 219 3.44 -10.71 -11.83
C CYS A 219 1.95 -10.35 -11.70
N SER A 220 1.70 -9.08 -11.36
CA SER A 220 0.38 -8.47 -11.28
C SER A 220 -0.48 -8.68 -12.53
N VAL A 221 -1.80 -8.55 -12.36
CA VAL A 221 -2.76 -8.74 -13.45
C VAL A 221 -2.42 -7.81 -14.63
N ASN A 222 -2.55 -8.30 -15.87
CA ASN A 222 -2.29 -7.55 -17.10
C ASN A 222 -0.89 -6.90 -17.19
N THR A 223 0.11 -7.50 -16.54
CA THR A 223 1.49 -6.98 -16.53
C THR A 223 2.41 -7.88 -17.36
N PRO A 224 2.50 -7.69 -18.69
CA PRO A 224 3.46 -8.42 -19.52
C PRO A 224 4.88 -7.94 -19.25
N TYR A 225 5.83 -8.88 -19.30
CA TYR A 225 7.23 -8.60 -19.06
C TYR A 225 8.15 -9.43 -19.98
N TYR A 226 9.42 -9.01 -20.03
CA TYR A 226 10.51 -9.74 -20.66
C TYR A 226 11.56 -10.08 -19.63
N VAL A 227 12.11 -11.28 -19.73
CA VAL A 227 13.20 -11.76 -18.89
C VAL A 227 14.48 -11.81 -19.70
N SER A 228 15.51 -11.11 -19.23
CA SER A 228 16.83 -11.11 -19.84
C SER A 228 17.87 -11.56 -18.82
N LEU A 229 18.88 -12.29 -19.29
CA LEU A 229 20.03 -12.69 -18.49
C LEU A 229 21.26 -11.94 -19.01
N ASN A 230 22.06 -11.37 -18.11
CA ASN A 230 23.34 -10.76 -18.48
C ASN A 230 24.40 -11.85 -18.80
N ASN A 231 25.64 -11.44 -19.06
CA ASN A 231 26.74 -12.36 -19.37
C ASN A 231 27.54 -12.80 -18.12
N GLY A 232 26.95 -12.66 -16.93
CA GLY A 232 27.61 -12.95 -15.66
C GLY A 232 28.70 -11.95 -15.28
N LEU A 233 29.49 -12.30 -14.26
CA LEU A 233 30.56 -11.45 -13.71
C LEU A 233 31.90 -11.60 -14.43
N SER A 234 32.07 -12.62 -15.27
CA SER A 234 33.33 -12.92 -15.96
C SER A 234 33.13 -13.19 -17.46
N PRO A 235 32.48 -12.26 -18.20
CA PRO A 235 32.26 -12.42 -19.62
C PRO A 235 33.60 -12.49 -20.36
N GLN A 236 33.69 -13.41 -21.31
CA GLN A 236 34.79 -13.53 -22.26
C GLN A 236 34.40 -12.85 -23.59
N ASN A 237 35.32 -12.83 -24.55
CA ASN A 237 35.10 -12.23 -25.87
C ASN A 237 33.77 -12.68 -26.50
N GLY A 238 33.03 -11.74 -27.10
CA GLY A 238 31.79 -12.05 -27.81
C GLY A 238 30.60 -12.43 -26.90
N ASN A 239 30.51 -11.86 -25.69
CA ASN A 239 29.43 -12.10 -24.72
C ASN A 239 29.39 -13.52 -24.11
N GLN A 240 30.41 -14.35 -24.35
CA GLN A 240 30.50 -15.70 -23.81
C GLN A 240 30.55 -15.68 -22.28
N ARG A 241 29.63 -16.36 -21.61
CA ARG A 241 29.64 -16.47 -20.14
C ARG A 241 30.76 -17.41 -19.69
N ALA A 242 31.34 -17.11 -18.53
CA ALA A 242 32.26 -18.02 -17.89
C ALA A 242 32.15 -17.98 -16.35
N MET A 243 32.34 -19.15 -15.74
CA MET A 243 32.53 -19.32 -14.30
C MET A 243 34.01 -19.15 -14.00
N LYS A 244 34.35 -18.28 -13.05
CA LYS A 244 35.73 -18.10 -12.60
C LYS A 244 36.04 -19.08 -11.48
N SER A 245 37.23 -19.69 -11.51
CA SER A 245 37.74 -20.48 -10.39
C SER A 245 37.83 -19.65 -9.12
N GLN A 246 37.52 -20.25 -7.97
CA GLN A 246 37.65 -19.60 -6.67
C GLN A 246 39.11 -19.33 -6.27
N THR A 247 40.04 -20.16 -6.76
CA THR A 247 41.46 -20.14 -6.34
C THR A 247 42.40 -19.52 -7.37
N GLY A 248 41.92 -19.09 -8.54
CA GLY A 248 42.79 -18.57 -9.61
C GLY A 248 42.06 -17.87 -10.74
N ASN A 249 42.80 -17.48 -11.78
CA ASN A 249 42.28 -16.80 -12.98
C ASN A 249 41.97 -17.79 -14.13
N THR A 250 41.42 -18.95 -13.78
CA THR A 250 40.93 -19.94 -14.75
C THR A 250 39.43 -19.76 -14.92
N TYR A 251 38.96 -19.90 -16.16
CA TYR A 251 37.57 -19.68 -16.53
C TYR A 251 37.01 -20.92 -17.21
N LEU A 252 35.86 -21.38 -16.74
CA LEU A 252 35.07 -22.43 -17.38
C LEU A 252 33.92 -21.77 -18.14
N LYS A 253 33.98 -21.79 -19.47
CA LYS A 253 32.92 -21.24 -20.32
C LYS A 253 31.64 -22.04 -20.14
N TYR A 254 30.51 -21.37 -20.26
CA TYR A 254 29.20 -22.00 -20.25
C TYR A 254 28.20 -21.10 -20.98
N ASP A 255 27.02 -21.61 -21.28
CA ASP A 255 25.89 -20.79 -21.66
C ASP A 255 24.55 -21.35 -21.18
N ILE A 256 23.52 -20.49 -21.21
CA ILE A 256 22.16 -20.82 -20.78
C ILE A 256 21.24 -20.76 -21.99
N PHE A 257 20.53 -21.86 -22.24
CA PHE A 257 19.65 -22.06 -23.38
C PHE A 257 18.19 -22.20 -22.94
N LYS A 258 17.27 -21.70 -23.77
CA LYS A 258 15.82 -21.80 -23.53
C LYS A 258 15.36 -23.24 -23.68
N ASN A 259 14.62 -23.76 -22.70
CA ASN A 259 14.17 -25.16 -22.65
C ASN A 259 15.34 -26.13 -22.91
N SER A 260 15.14 -27.13 -23.77
CA SER A 260 16.17 -28.06 -24.29
C SER A 260 16.73 -27.65 -25.66
N SER A 261 16.47 -26.42 -26.11
CA SER A 261 16.87 -25.94 -27.44
C SER A 261 18.34 -25.46 -27.50
N ASN A 262 18.73 -24.90 -28.64
CA ASN A 262 19.98 -24.17 -28.83
C ASN A 262 19.77 -22.64 -28.85
N ASP A 263 18.56 -22.16 -28.53
CA ASP A 263 18.29 -20.73 -28.44
C ASP A 263 18.92 -20.17 -27.17
N ARG A 264 19.94 -19.32 -27.33
CA ARG A 264 20.59 -18.66 -26.21
C ARG A 264 19.60 -17.77 -25.47
N TRP A 265 19.62 -17.84 -24.14
CA TRP A 265 18.88 -16.91 -23.30
C TRP A 265 19.82 -15.81 -22.81
N GLY A 266 19.67 -14.61 -23.36
CA GLY A 266 20.49 -13.45 -23.05
C GLY A 266 19.65 -12.18 -22.96
N SER A 267 20.19 -11.07 -23.47
CA SER A 267 19.53 -9.76 -23.52
C SER A 267 19.23 -9.34 -24.97
N GLY A 268 18.58 -8.19 -25.15
CA GLY A 268 18.22 -7.70 -26.49
C GLY A 268 17.28 -8.67 -27.21
N ASN A 269 17.69 -9.20 -28.35
CA ASN A 269 16.90 -10.14 -29.16
C ASN A 269 16.81 -11.54 -28.53
N GLU A 270 17.66 -11.86 -27.57
CA GLU A 270 17.71 -13.17 -26.90
C GLU A 270 16.82 -13.23 -25.64
N ARG A 271 16.18 -12.11 -25.27
CA ARG A 271 15.26 -12.03 -24.13
C ARG A 271 14.08 -12.99 -24.29
N TRP A 272 13.43 -13.32 -23.19
CA TRP A 272 12.30 -14.23 -23.19
C TRP A 272 11.02 -13.51 -22.76
N SER A 273 10.05 -13.41 -23.66
CA SER A 273 8.73 -12.86 -23.35
C SER A 273 7.95 -13.76 -22.39
N SER A 274 7.22 -13.15 -21.46
CA SER A 274 6.19 -13.81 -20.65
C SER A 274 5.07 -14.49 -21.45
N LEU A 275 4.82 -14.02 -22.67
CA LEU A 275 3.90 -14.68 -23.61
C LEU A 275 4.41 -16.05 -24.09
N ASN A 276 5.71 -16.32 -23.95
CA ASN A 276 6.35 -17.54 -24.42
C ASN A 276 6.96 -18.36 -23.27
N ALA A 277 6.55 -18.11 -22.02
CA ALA A 277 7.02 -18.91 -20.88
C ALA A 277 6.75 -20.41 -21.09
N THR A 278 7.59 -21.27 -20.55
CA THR A 278 7.46 -22.73 -20.73
C THR A 278 6.16 -23.27 -20.12
N ILE A 279 5.77 -22.76 -18.96
CA ILE A 279 4.54 -23.14 -18.26
C ILE A 279 3.72 -21.88 -18.01
N ASN A 280 2.42 -21.95 -18.27
CA ASN A 280 1.45 -20.84 -18.16
C ASN A 280 1.82 -19.59 -19.00
N PRO A 281 2.16 -19.73 -20.30
CA PRO A 281 2.50 -18.59 -21.15
C PRO A 281 1.37 -17.55 -21.21
N GLY A 282 1.71 -16.28 -21.02
CA GLY A 282 0.78 -15.15 -21.13
C GLY A 282 -0.31 -15.06 -20.05
N VAL A 283 -0.27 -15.90 -19.01
CA VAL A 283 -1.28 -15.90 -17.94
C VAL A 283 -0.94 -14.83 -16.90
N HIS A 284 -1.39 -13.59 -17.11
CA HIS A 284 -1.14 -12.46 -16.19
C HIS A 284 -2.33 -12.22 -15.25
N ASN A 285 -2.56 -13.09 -14.27
CA ASN A 285 -3.70 -13.00 -13.34
C ASN A 285 -3.31 -12.71 -11.88
N GLY A 286 -2.06 -12.34 -11.60
CA GLY A 286 -1.58 -12.07 -10.24
C GLY A 286 -1.36 -13.30 -9.36
N VAL A 287 -1.90 -14.47 -9.73
CA VAL A 287 -1.93 -15.68 -8.89
C VAL A 287 -1.06 -16.80 -9.48
N THR A 288 -1.16 -17.00 -10.79
CA THR A 288 -0.52 -18.09 -11.52
C THR A 288 0.93 -17.74 -11.81
N GLN A 289 1.84 -18.64 -11.44
CA GLN A 289 3.26 -18.51 -11.74
C GLN A 289 3.54 -18.98 -13.17
N GLN A 290 4.22 -18.14 -13.95
CA GLN A 290 4.86 -18.55 -15.19
C GLN A 290 6.22 -19.17 -14.89
N ASN A 291 6.55 -20.29 -15.53
CA ASN A 291 7.86 -20.91 -15.36
C ASN A 291 8.65 -20.93 -16.68
N TYR A 292 9.94 -20.67 -16.57
CA TYR A 292 10.91 -20.71 -17.66
C TYR A 292 11.86 -21.86 -17.41
N VAL A 293 11.74 -22.93 -18.18
CA VAL A 293 12.70 -24.04 -18.15
C VAL A 293 13.90 -23.65 -19.00
N PHE A 294 15.10 -23.89 -18.49
CA PHE A 294 16.34 -23.57 -19.19
C PHE A 294 17.39 -24.63 -18.92
N THR A 295 18.32 -24.77 -19.85
CA THR A 295 19.43 -25.73 -19.75
C THR A 295 20.74 -24.96 -19.76
N THR A 296 21.57 -25.17 -18.75
CA THR A 296 22.93 -24.63 -18.68
C THR A 296 23.91 -25.69 -19.17
N LYS A 297 24.80 -25.32 -20.10
CA LYS A 297 25.79 -26.22 -20.72
C LYS A 297 27.19 -25.60 -20.64
N ILE A 298 28.21 -26.44 -20.51
CA ILE A 298 29.64 -26.06 -20.58
C ILE A 298 30.08 -25.95 -22.04
#